data_AF-A4UN74-F1
#
_entry.id   AF-A4UN74-F1
#
_cell.length_a   1.000
_cell.length_b   1.000
_cell.length_c   1.000
_cell.angle_alpha   90.00
_cell.angle_beta   90.00
_cell.angle_gamma   90.00
#
_symmetry.space_group_name_H-M   'P 1'
#
loop_
_entity.id
_entity.type
_entity.pdbx_description
1 polymer ?
#
loop_
_entity_poly.entity_id
_entity_poly.type
_entity_poly.pdbx_seq_one_letter_code
_entity_poly.pdbx_strand_id
1 'polypeptide(L)'
;WVLPLYMPINNTATELQAYRGRLTEQVTYMLTKSTAAECSVVNDTVVTFNNRKFKTEMPHTCPQVLAQDCTNELKFIVLLKRDQTTEKNEINIKVENIDVDMYHKNNVVMVKVNGAEIPLNNLPYQHPSGNIHIKEKEKGISLFAHSHGLQEVYFSSDKVQVRVVDWMRGQTCGICGKAGGEFRQEYVTPNERVSRNATSFAHSWVLPAKSCREASECYMRLESVKLEKQVRVAGEESKCYSVEPVLRCLPGCQSVRTTSVTVGYHCVPLESNMNRPDGLSSIFEKSIDVRETAESHLACRCTPQCA
;
A
#
# COMPACT_ATOMS: atom_id res chain seq x y z
N TRP A 1 -6.25 -30.17 -25.61
CA TRP A 1 -6.04 -28.74 -25.37
C TRP A 1 -4.74 -28.59 -24.61
N VAL A 2 -3.64 -28.39 -25.34
CA VAL A 2 -2.32 -28.12 -24.73
C VAL A 2 -2.26 -26.61 -24.54
N LEU A 3 -2.23 -26.15 -23.29
CA LEU A 3 -1.98 -24.75 -22.98
C LEU A 3 -0.56 -24.41 -23.48
N PRO A 4 -0.38 -23.38 -24.32
CA PRO A 4 0.96 -22.93 -24.68
C PRO A 4 1.60 -22.31 -23.44
N LEU A 5 2.44 -23.08 -22.75
CA LEU A 5 3.33 -22.56 -21.72
C LEU A 5 4.39 -21.70 -22.43
N TYR A 6 4.21 -20.38 -22.40
CA TYR A 6 5.26 -19.45 -22.78
C TYR A 6 6.40 -19.56 -21.76
N MET A 7 7.52 -20.17 -22.14
CA MET A 7 8.71 -20.16 -21.30
C MET A 7 9.22 -18.71 -21.16
N PRO A 8 9.55 -18.25 -19.94
CA PRO A 8 9.99 -16.87 -19.71
C PRO A 8 11.32 -16.61 -20.45
N ILE A 9 11.28 -15.74 -21.46
CA ILE A 9 12.44 -15.31 -22.24
C ILE A 9 13.19 -14.22 -21.44
N ASN A 10 13.85 -14.57 -20.32
CA ASN A 10 15.06 -13.88 -19.85
C ASN A 10 15.66 -14.54 -18.60
N ASN A 11 16.99 -14.71 -18.60
CA ASN A 11 17.90 -14.98 -17.45
C ASN A 11 17.43 -15.98 -16.37
N THR A 12 16.61 -16.96 -16.76
CA THR A 12 15.90 -17.84 -15.81
C THR A 12 16.85 -18.89 -15.19
N ALA A 13 17.88 -19.30 -15.93
CA ALA A 13 18.90 -20.23 -15.45
C ALA A 13 19.73 -19.67 -14.29
N THR A 14 20.08 -18.38 -14.32
CA THR A 14 20.80 -17.66 -13.27
C THR A 14 19.91 -17.41 -12.05
N GLU A 15 18.62 -17.16 -12.25
CA GLU A 15 17.64 -17.05 -11.17
C GLU A 15 17.41 -18.38 -10.43
N LEU A 16 17.41 -19.50 -11.15
CA LEU A 16 17.26 -20.84 -10.58
C LEU A 16 18.48 -21.30 -9.75
N GLN A 17 19.64 -20.64 -9.90
CA GLN A 17 20.82 -20.95 -9.09
C GLN A 17 20.57 -20.67 -7.60
N ALA A 18 19.71 -19.70 -7.26
CA ALA A 18 19.31 -19.42 -5.88
C ALA A 18 18.59 -20.60 -5.20
N TYR A 19 17.95 -21.48 -5.99
CA TYR A 19 17.18 -22.62 -5.53
C TYR A 19 17.91 -23.95 -5.79
N ARG A 20 19.23 -23.92 -6.02
CA ARG A 20 20.02 -25.11 -6.35
C ARG A 20 19.94 -26.14 -5.21
N GLY A 21 19.38 -27.31 -5.52
CA GLY A 21 19.13 -28.37 -4.55
C GLY A 21 17.69 -28.44 -4.01
N ARG A 22 16.82 -27.50 -4.40
CA ARG A 22 15.40 -27.44 -4.03
C ARG A 22 14.50 -27.52 -5.26
N LEU A 23 14.34 -28.73 -5.79
CA LEU A 23 13.62 -29.01 -7.04
C LEU A 23 12.18 -28.48 -7.04
N THR A 24 11.47 -28.55 -5.91
CA THR A 24 10.09 -28.05 -5.78
C THR A 24 10.02 -26.53 -5.95
N GLU A 25 10.95 -25.78 -5.35
CA GLU A 25 11.02 -24.32 -5.47
C GLU A 25 11.44 -23.91 -6.90
N GLN A 26 12.37 -24.63 -7.52
CA GLN A 26 12.77 -24.42 -8.91
C GLN A 26 11.62 -24.62 -9.91
N VAL A 27 10.85 -25.70 -9.76
CA VAL A 27 9.70 -25.99 -10.61
C VAL A 27 8.59 -24.96 -10.39
N THR A 28 8.31 -24.62 -9.14
CA THR A 28 7.32 -23.59 -8.79
C THR A 28 7.70 -22.25 -9.42
N TYR A 29 8.95 -21.83 -9.29
CA TYR A 29 9.48 -20.59 -9.88
C TYR A 29 9.26 -20.51 -11.40
N MET A 30 9.57 -21.61 -12.12
CA MET A 30 9.42 -21.66 -13.58
C MET A 30 7.96 -21.56 -14.02
N LEU A 31 7.05 -22.21 -13.29
CA LEU A 31 5.62 -22.18 -13.59
C LEU A 31 5.02 -20.79 -13.35
N THR A 32 5.36 -20.14 -12.24
CA THR A 32 4.70 -18.90 -11.82
C THR A 32 5.26 -17.64 -12.48
N LYS A 33 6.47 -17.67 -13.04
CA LYS A 33 7.12 -16.46 -13.58
C LYS A 33 6.41 -15.86 -14.80
N SER A 34 5.85 -16.68 -15.70
CA SER A 34 5.22 -16.20 -16.95
C SER A 34 3.84 -15.60 -16.74
N THR A 35 3.21 -15.93 -15.62
CA THR A 35 1.81 -15.63 -15.28
C THR A 35 1.69 -14.74 -14.04
N ALA A 36 2.79 -14.42 -13.35
CA ALA A 36 2.77 -13.56 -12.17
C ALA A 36 2.07 -12.23 -12.44
N ALA A 37 1.11 -11.88 -11.57
CA ALA A 37 0.46 -10.58 -11.63
C ALA A 37 1.44 -9.51 -11.14
N GLU A 38 1.57 -8.41 -11.89
CA GLU A 38 2.51 -7.32 -11.62
C GLU A 38 1.78 -6.04 -11.24
N CYS A 39 2.21 -5.42 -10.15
CA CYS A 39 1.87 -4.07 -9.76
C CYS A 39 3.14 -3.22 -9.80
N SER A 40 3.04 -1.96 -10.21
CA SER A 40 4.17 -1.04 -10.23
C SER A 40 3.80 0.37 -9.80
N VAL A 41 4.77 1.07 -9.22
CA VAL A 41 4.70 2.48 -8.87
C VAL A 41 5.86 3.20 -9.54
N VAL A 42 5.54 4.16 -10.42
CA VAL A 42 6.50 5.01 -11.13
C VAL A 42 5.96 6.43 -11.15
N ASN A 43 6.71 7.41 -10.62
CA ASN A 43 6.32 8.83 -10.60
C ASN A 43 4.85 9.06 -10.13
N ASP A 44 4.52 8.55 -8.94
CA ASP A 44 3.17 8.64 -8.32
C ASP A 44 2.04 7.97 -9.10
N THR A 45 2.40 7.21 -10.14
CA THR A 45 1.47 6.47 -10.97
C THR A 45 1.54 5.01 -10.55
N VAL A 46 0.40 4.50 -10.09
CA VAL A 46 0.22 3.10 -9.76
C VAL A 46 -0.42 2.40 -10.95
N VAL A 47 0.17 1.27 -11.34
CA VAL A 47 -0.46 0.26 -12.20
C VAL A 47 -0.72 -0.95 -11.32
N THR A 48 -1.99 -1.29 -11.14
CA THR A 48 -2.40 -2.40 -10.27
C THR A 48 -2.16 -3.76 -10.93
N PHE A 49 -2.34 -4.85 -10.18
CA PHE A 49 -2.25 -6.22 -10.69
C PHE A 49 -3.20 -6.51 -11.86
N ASN A 50 -4.33 -5.81 -11.93
CA ASN A 50 -5.32 -5.94 -13.01
C ASN A 50 -5.12 -4.86 -14.10
N ASN A 51 -3.93 -4.26 -14.19
CA ASN A 51 -3.55 -3.23 -15.16
C ASN A 51 -4.36 -1.92 -15.08
N ARG A 52 -5.01 -1.63 -13.94
CA ARG A 52 -5.64 -0.33 -13.74
C ARG A 52 -4.59 0.71 -13.42
N LYS A 53 -4.56 1.79 -14.20
CA LYS A 53 -3.64 2.92 -14.01
C LYS A 53 -4.34 4.07 -13.31
N PHE A 54 -3.72 4.62 -12.26
CA PHE A 54 -4.15 5.87 -11.63
C PHE A 54 -2.96 6.62 -11.03
N LYS A 55 -3.11 7.94 -10.89
CA LYS A 55 -2.12 8.80 -10.23
C LYS A 55 -2.62 9.13 -8.83
N THR A 56 -1.75 9.03 -7.84
CA THR A 56 -2.07 9.41 -6.45
C THR A 56 -0.86 10.05 -5.81
N GLU A 57 -1.05 11.20 -5.19
CA GLU A 57 -0.01 11.79 -4.36
C GLU A 57 0.13 10.97 -3.07
N MET A 58 1.32 10.45 -2.81
CA MET A 58 1.58 9.75 -1.56
C MET A 58 1.74 10.73 -0.41
N PRO A 59 1.09 10.48 0.74
CA PRO A 59 1.39 11.22 1.95
C PRO A 59 2.85 10.99 2.37
N HIS A 60 3.52 12.04 2.80
CA HIS A 60 4.88 11.96 3.32
C HIS A 60 4.87 11.26 4.69
N THR A 61 5.97 10.58 5.00
CA THR A 61 6.28 9.90 6.26
C THR A 61 5.39 8.72 6.70
N CYS A 62 4.14 8.64 6.25
CA CYS A 62 3.24 7.54 6.62
C CYS A 62 3.38 6.34 5.67
N PRO A 63 3.58 5.12 6.20
CA PRO A 63 3.61 3.92 5.38
C PRO A 63 2.25 3.66 4.72
N GLN A 64 2.27 3.27 3.45
CA GLN A 64 1.09 2.88 2.68
C GLN A 64 1.21 1.42 2.23
N VAL A 65 0.12 0.66 2.34
CA VAL A 65 0.10 -0.75 1.96
C VAL A 65 0.03 -0.88 0.44
N LEU A 66 1.13 -1.30 -0.19
CA LEU A 66 1.16 -1.65 -1.61
C LEU A 66 0.37 -2.92 -1.88
N ALA A 67 0.79 -4.00 -1.23
CA ALA A 67 0.18 -5.30 -1.32
C ALA A 67 0.46 -6.08 -0.03
N GLN A 68 -0.52 -6.85 0.43
CA GLN A 68 -0.37 -7.78 1.53
C GLN A 68 -1.21 -9.04 1.28
N ASP A 69 -0.89 -10.12 1.97
CA ASP A 69 -1.73 -11.32 2.04
C ASP A 69 -2.98 -11.01 2.89
N CYS A 70 -4.16 -11.21 2.32
CA CYS A 70 -5.44 -10.94 2.99
C CYS A 70 -6.25 -12.23 3.17
N THR A 71 -5.57 -13.38 3.24
CA THR A 71 -6.09 -14.64 3.78
C THR A 71 -6.04 -14.63 5.32
N ASN A 72 -6.39 -15.76 5.94
CA ASN A 72 -6.36 -15.91 7.40
C ASN A 72 -4.94 -15.84 8.00
N GLU A 73 -3.91 -16.01 7.17
CA GLU A 73 -2.51 -15.96 7.57
C GLU A 73 -1.80 -14.87 6.79
N LEU A 74 -1.39 -13.78 7.46
CA LEU A 74 -0.63 -12.70 6.86
C LEU A 74 0.81 -13.15 6.54
N LYS A 75 1.03 -13.76 5.37
CA LYS A 75 2.35 -14.26 4.95
C LYS A 75 3.31 -13.15 4.56
N PHE A 76 2.80 -12.06 3.99
CA PHE A 76 3.60 -10.89 3.63
C PHE A 76 2.81 -9.58 3.71
N ILE A 77 3.55 -8.50 3.89
CA ILE A 77 3.08 -7.13 3.66
C ILE A 77 4.21 -6.30 3.04
N VAL A 78 3.89 -5.55 1.98
CA VAL A 78 4.80 -4.60 1.31
C VAL A 78 4.28 -3.19 1.58
N LEU A 79 5.08 -2.42 2.30
CA LEU A 79 4.80 -1.03 2.65
C LEU A 79 5.68 -0.11 1.82
N LEU A 80 5.11 0.99 1.36
CA LEU A 80 5.81 2.08 0.70
C LEU A 80 5.67 3.35 1.55
N LYS A 81 6.80 3.97 1.87
CA LYS A 81 6.89 5.26 2.55
C LYS A 81 7.62 6.24 1.63
N ARG A 82 7.30 7.52 1.73
CA ARG A 82 8.08 8.59 1.10
C ARG A 82 8.76 9.42 2.19
N ASP A 83 10.08 9.51 2.12
CA ASP A 83 10.86 10.33 3.02
C ASP A 83 10.52 11.82 2.80
N GLN A 84 10.39 12.56 3.89
CA GLN A 84 9.98 13.97 3.84
C GLN A 84 11.09 14.90 3.33
N THR A 85 12.36 14.53 3.54
CA THR A 85 13.50 15.40 3.25
C THR A 85 14.00 15.22 1.82
N THR A 86 14.15 13.96 1.40
CA THR A 86 14.69 13.58 0.11
C THR A 86 13.61 13.35 -0.95
N GLU A 87 12.34 13.25 -0.54
CA GLU A 87 11.19 12.88 -1.37
C GLU A 87 11.34 11.52 -2.06
N LYS A 88 12.28 10.69 -1.58
CA LYS A 88 12.52 9.37 -2.13
C LYS A 88 11.64 8.33 -1.47
N ASN A 89 11.33 7.31 -2.26
CA ASN A 89 10.60 6.16 -1.77
C ASN A 89 11.51 5.31 -0.88
N GLU A 90 10.90 4.67 0.10
CA GLU A 90 11.48 3.62 0.94
C GLU A 90 10.45 2.49 1.00
N ILE A 91 10.91 1.25 0.94
CA ILE A 91 10.03 0.10 1.07
C ILE A 91 10.40 -0.72 2.30
N ASN A 92 9.38 -1.18 3.01
CA ASN A 92 9.50 -2.13 4.09
C ASN A 92 8.69 -3.37 3.72
N ILE A 93 9.36 -4.52 3.69
CA ILE A 93 8.76 -5.81 3.32
C ILE A 93 8.84 -6.70 4.55
N LYS A 94 7.71 -7.15 5.05
CA LYS A 94 7.65 -8.13 6.15
C LYS A 94 7.20 -9.47 5.61
N VAL A 95 7.96 -10.50 5.93
CA VAL A 95 7.66 -11.89 5.59
C VAL A 95 7.89 -12.72 6.85
N GLU A 96 6.83 -13.29 7.42
CA GLU A 96 6.85 -13.91 8.76
C GLU A 96 7.44 -12.97 9.83
N ASN A 97 8.57 -13.34 10.42
CA ASN A 97 9.31 -12.58 11.42
C ASN A 97 10.52 -11.84 10.83
N ILE A 98 10.64 -11.79 9.50
CA ILE A 98 11.75 -11.15 8.81
C ILE A 98 11.29 -9.81 8.25
N ASP A 99 12.02 -8.77 8.60
CA ASP A 99 11.80 -7.39 8.17
C ASP A 99 12.92 -6.98 7.21
N VAL A 100 12.56 -6.51 6.01
CA VAL A 100 13.50 -6.07 4.99
C VAL A 100 13.18 -4.63 4.59
N ASP A 101 14.10 -3.72 4.88
CA ASP A 101 14.02 -2.34 4.42
C ASP A 101 14.88 -2.16 3.18
N MET A 102 14.35 -1.50 2.14
CA MET A 102 15.15 -0.96 1.06
C MET A 102 14.92 0.55 0.96
N TYR A 103 16.03 1.30 0.95
CA TYR A 103 16.02 2.76 1.05
C TYR A 103 17.21 3.34 0.29
N HIS A 104 17.24 4.67 0.15
CA HIS A 104 18.34 5.34 -0.54
C HIS A 104 19.38 5.89 0.43
N LYS A 105 20.66 5.63 0.16
CA LYS A 105 21.81 6.25 0.83
C LYS A 105 22.74 6.78 -0.26
N ASN A 106 22.95 8.09 -0.31
CA ASN A 106 23.77 8.75 -1.35
C ASN A 106 23.37 8.36 -2.79
N ASN A 107 22.07 8.34 -3.09
CA ASN A 107 21.49 7.91 -4.39
C ASN A 107 21.65 6.42 -4.74
N VAL A 108 22.25 5.61 -3.86
CA VAL A 108 22.35 4.15 -4.04
C VAL A 108 21.24 3.47 -3.25
N VAL A 109 20.64 2.43 -3.80
CA VAL A 109 19.67 1.59 -3.07
C VAL A 109 20.45 0.69 -2.12
N MET A 110 20.10 0.77 -0.84
CA MET A 110 20.64 -0.07 0.22
C MET A 110 19.56 -1.03 0.72
N VAL A 111 19.99 -2.10 1.39
CA VAL A 111 19.07 -3.07 2.00
C VAL A 111 19.48 -3.38 3.43
N LYS A 112 18.50 -3.44 4.33
CA LYS A 112 18.63 -3.96 5.69
C LYS A 112 17.77 -5.20 5.83
N VAL A 113 18.26 -6.18 6.60
CA VAL A 113 17.49 -7.35 7.02
C VAL A 113 17.51 -7.39 8.54
N ASN A 114 16.33 -7.34 9.17
CA ASN A 114 16.15 -7.26 10.62
C ASN A 114 17.00 -6.15 11.26
N GLY A 115 17.02 -4.97 10.62
CA GLY A 115 17.78 -3.80 11.04
C GLY A 115 19.29 -3.81 10.71
N ALA A 116 19.85 -4.95 10.28
CA ALA A 116 21.26 -5.06 9.88
C ALA A 116 21.45 -4.71 8.40
N GLU A 117 22.26 -3.69 8.10
CA GLU A 117 22.59 -3.30 6.72
C GLU A 117 23.42 -4.40 6.06
N ILE A 118 22.98 -4.91 4.90
CA ILE A 118 23.72 -5.88 4.11
C ILE A 118 24.55 -5.10 3.08
N PRO A 119 25.90 -5.18 3.16
CA PRO A 119 26.75 -4.55 2.16
C PRO A 119 26.43 -5.06 0.75
N LEU A 120 26.43 -4.18 -0.25
CA LEU A 120 26.09 -4.56 -1.64
C LEU A 120 27.03 -5.63 -2.20
N ASN A 121 28.31 -5.59 -1.85
CA ASN A 121 29.30 -6.61 -2.20
C ASN A 121 29.03 -7.99 -1.56
N ASN A 122 28.10 -8.08 -0.60
CA ASN A 122 27.64 -9.33 0.00
C ASN A 122 26.32 -9.83 -0.61
N LEU A 123 25.81 -9.20 -1.68
CA LEU A 123 24.72 -9.73 -2.48
C LEU A 123 25.27 -10.73 -3.54
N PRO A 124 24.53 -11.81 -3.87
CA PRO A 124 23.20 -12.14 -3.38
C PRO A 124 23.18 -12.65 -1.94
N TYR A 125 22.18 -12.21 -1.18
CA TYR A 125 21.93 -12.63 0.20
C TYR A 125 20.85 -13.71 0.23
N GLN A 126 21.11 -14.79 0.96
CA GLN A 126 20.15 -15.84 1.26
C GLN A 126 19.88 -15.85 2.77
N HIS A 127 18.64 -15.64 3.18
CA HIS A 127 18.29 -15.70 4.59
C HIS A 127 18.41 -17.15 5.11
N PRO A 128 18.90 -17.39 6.35
CA PRO A 128 19.07 -18.75 6.90
C PRO A 128 17.81 -19.61 6.93
N SER A 129 16.62 -19.00 7.02
CA SER A 129 15.33 -19.73 6.90
C SER A 129 15.12 -20.37 5.53
N GLY A 130 15.89 -19.95 4.51
CA GLY A 130 15.77 -20.44 3.15
C GLY A 130 14.68 -19.75 2.32
N ASN A 131 13.82 -18.94 2.92
CA ASN A 131 12.62 -18.41 2.25
C ASN A 131 12.83 -17.07 1.54
N ILE A 132 13.89 -16.34 1.90
CA ILE A 132 14.17 -15.00 1.34
C ILE A 132 15.50 -15.01 0.60
N HIS A 133 15.46 -14.57 -0.64
CA HIS A 133 16.63 -14.34 -1.49
C HIS A 133 16.63 -12.88 -1.96
N ILE A 134 17.77 -12.20 -1.83
CA ILE A 134 17.92 -10.79 -2.21
C ILE A 134 19.12 -10.66 -3.13
N LYS A 135 18.98 -9.96 -4.25
CA LYS A 135 20.07 -9.74 -5.21
C LYS A 135 19.98 -8.40 -5.91
N GLU A 136 21.10 -7.94 -6.43
CA GLU A 136 21.11 -6.83 -7.37
C GLU A 136 20.46 -7.23 -8.70
N LYS A 137 19.68 -6.31 -9.27
CA LYS A 137 19.06 -6.47 -10.58
C LYS A 137 19.00 -5.12 -11.28
N GLU A 138 19.61 -5.04 -12.46
CA GLU A 138 19.70 -3.79 -13.23
C GLU A 138 20.30 -2.65 -12.38
N LYS A 139 19.52 -1.62 -12.04
CA LYS A 139 19.93 -0.48 -11.21
C LYS A 139 19.34 -0.52 -9.80
N GLY A 140 18.80 -1.65 -9.38
CA GLY A 140 18.05 -1.79 -8.14
C GLY A 140 18.30 -3.12 -7.43
N ILE A 141 17.47 -3.40 -6.43
CA ILE A 141 17.51 -4.63 -5.63
C ILE A 141 16.19 -5.38 -5.83
N SER A 142 16.29 -6.71 -5.93
CA SER A 142 15.13 -7.62 -5.99
C SER A 142 15.14 -8.54 -4.78
N LEU A 143 13.99 -8.65 -4.11
CA LEU A 143 13.70 -9.66 -3.09
C LEU A 143 12.74 -10.71 -3.65
N PHE A 144 12.99 -11.97 -3.30
CA PHE A 144 12.19 -13.12 -3.68
C PHE A 144 11.75 -13.88 -2.43
N ALA A 145 10.46 -14.21 -2.33
CA ALA A 145 9.89 -15.01 -1.23
C ALA A 145 8.68 -15.83 -1.72
N HIS A 146 8.96 -16.79 -2.62
CA HIS A 146 7.92 -17.54 -3.36
C HIS A 146 7.02 -18.37 -2.46
N SER A 147 7.58 -19.00 -1.43
CA SER A 147 6.83 -19.79 -0.45
C SER A 147 5.85 -18.94 0.36
N HIS A 148 6.02 -17.61 0.36
CA HIS A 148 5.17 -16.65 1.06
C HIS A 148 4.24 -15.87 0.15
N GLY A 149 4.28 -16.09 -1.16
CA GLY A 149 3.37 -15.43 -2.09
C GLY A 149 4.01 -14.34 -2.95
N LEU A 150 5.25 -13.96 -2.66
CA LEU A 150 5.99 -12.92 -3.40
C LEU A 150 6.88 -13.55 -4.48
N GLN A 151 6.49 -13.34 -5.74
CA GLN A 151 7.33 -13.74 -6.87
C GLN A 151 8.57 -12.85 -6.99
N GLU A 152 8.42 -11.55 -6.78
CA GLU A 152 9.51 -10.55 -6.82
C GLU A 152 9.02 -9.23 -6.21
N VAL A 153 9.81 -8.62 -5.32
CA VAL A 153 9.69 -7.19 -4.99
C VAL A 153 10.95 -6.50 -5.49
N TYR A 154 10.80 -5.63 -6.48
CA TYR A 154 11.90 -4.88 -7.09
C TYR A 154 11.83 -3.42 -6.69
N PHE A 155 12.98 -2.87 -6.29
CA PHE A 155 13.12 -1.48 -5.89
C PHE A 155 14.33 -0.81 -6.51
N SER A 156 14.11 0.39 -7.04
CA SER A 156 15.10 1.24 -7.72
C SER A 156 14.81 2.72 -7.44
N SER A 157 15.61 3.62 -8.01
CA SER A 157 15.45 5.08 -7.87
C SER A 157 14.07 5.62 -8.20
N ASP A 158 13.40 5.02 -9.17
CA ASP A 158 12.22 5.57 -9.85
C ASP A 158 11.08 4.55 -9.98
N LYS A 159 11.35 3.28 -9.65
CA LYS A 159 10.39 2.19 -9.81
C LYS A 159 10.35 1.28 -8.60
N VAL A 160 9.14 1.08 -8.08
CA VAL A 160 8.77 -0.03 -7.20
C VAL A 160 7.94 -1.00 -8.01
N GLN A 161 8.19 -2.30 -7.88
CA GLN A 161 7.38 -3.33 -8.54
C GLN A 161 7.15 -4.50 -7.59
N VAL A 162 5.91 -4.95 -7.51
CA VAL A 162 5.51 -6.12 -6.75
C VAL A 162 4.94 -7.13 -7.73
N ARG A 163 5.46 -8.35 -7.71
CA ARG A 163 4.90 -9.50 -8.40
C ARG A 163 4.51 -10.55 -7.40
N VAL A 164 3.32 -11.10 -7.55
CA VAL A 164 2.82 -12.19 -6.72
C VAL A 164 2.76 -13.48 -7.52
N VAL A 165 2.98 -14.60 -6.83
CA VAL A 165 2.84 -15.93 -7.40
C VAL A 165 1.37 -16.23 -7.73
N ASP A 166 1.12 -17.16 -8.65
CA ASP A 166 -0.24 -17.41 -9.15
C ASP A 166 -1.24 -17.84 -8.07
N TRP A 167 -0.79 -18.60 -7.08
CA TRP A 167 -1.67 -19.04 -5.99
C TRP A 167 -2.09 -17.89 -5.05
N MET A 168 -1.52 -16.69 -5.18
CA MET A 168 -1.97 -15.48 -4.47
C MET A 168 -3.00 -14.65 -5.25
N ARG A 169 -3.34 -15.04 -6.49
CA ARG A 169 -4.39 -14.35 -7.26
C ARG A 169 -5.73 -14.38 -6.50
N GLY A 170 -6.38 -13.24 -6.40
CA GLY A 170 -7.62 -13.04 -5.66
C GLY A 170 -7.45 -12.91 -4.14
N GLN A 171 -6.24 -13.12 -3.60
CA GLN A 171 -5.97 -13.21 -2.16
C GLN A 171 -5.14 -12.04 -1.61
N THR A 172 -4.77 -11.09 -2.46
CA THR A 172 -4.06 -9.87 -2.03
C THR A 172 -5.03 -8.73 -1.73
N CYS A 173 -4.58 -7.76 -0.92
CA CYS A 173 -5.22 -6.46 -0.82
C CYS A 173 -4.17 -5.36 -0.57
N GLY A 174 -4.56 -4.09 -0.69
CA GLY A 174 -3.65 -2.95 -0.80
C GLY A 174 -3.93 -2.12 -2.05
N ILE A 175 -3.13 -1.08 -2.30
CA ILE A 175 -3.32 -0.22 -3.48
C ILE A 175 -3.07 -0.96 -4.81
N CYS A 176 -2.35 -2.08 -4.79
CA CYS A 176 -2.13 -2.96 -5.94
C CYS A 176 -3.35 -3.83 -6.30
N GLY A 177 -4.38 -3.88 -5.45
CA GLY A 177 -5.61 -4.64 -5.70
C GLY A 177 -5.48 -6.15 -5.39
N LYS A 178 -6.48 -6.92 -5.84
CA LYS A 178 -6.64 -8.35 -5.51
C LYS A 178 -5.94 -9.33 -6.46
N ALA A 179 -5.41 -8.88 -7.60
CA ALA A 179 -4.85 -9.76 -8.64
C ALA A 179 -5.82 -10.84 -9.18
N GLY A 180 -7.13 -10.64 -9.04
CA GLY A 180 -8.15 -11.62 -9.43
C GLY A 180 -8.67 -11.48 -10.87
N GLY A 181 -8.18 -10.52 -11.65
CA GLY A 181 -8.65 -10.22 -13.01
C GLY A 181 -9.88 -9.30 -13.09
N GLU A 182 -10.50 -8.96 -11.96
CA GLU A 182 -11.64 -8.04 -11.89
C GLU A 182 -11.18 -6.58 -11.78
N PHE A 183 -11.29 -5.83 -12.87
CA PHE A 183 -10.85 -4.42 -12.93
C PHE A 183 -11.96 -3.41 -12.59
N ARG A 184 -13.24 -3.80 -12.58
CA ARG A 184 -14.37 -2.89 -12.32
C ARG A 184 -14.48 -2.50 -10.85
N GLN A 185 -13.98 -3.34 -9.95
CA GLN A 185 -13.98 -3.13 -8.51
C GLN A 185 -12.55 -3.04 -7.97
N GLU A 186 -11.68 -2.31 -8.67
CA GLU A 186 -10.27 -2.22 -8.28
C GLU A 186 -10.06 -1.42 -6.98
N TYR A 187 -10.92 -0.44 -6.73
CA TYR A 187 -10.78 0.53 -5.64
C TYR A 187 -11.45 0.08 -4.33
N VAL A 188 -11.23 -1.19 -3.96
CA VAL A 188 -11.72 -1.75 -2.70
C VAL A 188 -10.85 -1.26 -1.54
N THR A 189 -11.45 -0.56 -0.59
CA THR A 189 -10.80 -0.02 0.60
C THR A 189 -10.73 -1.07 1.72
N PRO A 190 -9.98 -0.86 2.81
CA PRO A 190 -9.86 -1.82 3.91
C PRO A 190 -11.19 -2.20 4.58
N ASN A 191 -12.21 -1.33 4.53
CA ASN A 191 -13.56 -1.60 5.01
C ASN A 191 -14.48 -2.20 3.94
N GLU A 192 -13.90 -2.86 2.94
CA GLU A 192 -14.58 -3.60 1.85
C GLU A 192 -15.47 -2.75 0.91
N ARG A 193 -15.43 -1.43 1.04
CA ARG A 193 -16.18 -0.51 0.18
C ARG A 193 -15.44 -0.26 -1.13
N VAL A 194 -16.18 -0.13 -2.23
CA VAL A 194 -15.61 0.31 -3.51
C VAL A 194 -15.67 1.84 -3.58
N SER A 195 -14.51 2.50 -3.46
CA SER A 195 -14.41 3.95 -3.64
C SER A 195 -14.57 4.33 -5.11
N ARG A 196 -15.15 5.50 -5.37
CA ARG A 196 -15.28 6.07 -6.73
C ARG A 196 -14.14 7.01 -7.09
N ASN A 197 -13.25 7.32 -6.15
CA ASN A 197 -12.13 8.23 -6.34
C ASN A 197 -10.81 7.51 -6.03
N ALA A 198 -9.89 7.51 -7.01
CA ALA A 198 -8.64 6.77 -6.89
C ALA A 198 -7.73 7.29 -5.77
N THR A 199 -7.72 8.60 -5.53
CA THR A 199 -6.93 9.22 -4.45
C THR A 199 -7.50 8.86 -3.08
N SER A 200 -8.83 8.92 -2.89
CA SER A 200 -9.49 8.46 -1.67
C SER A 200 -9.22 6.97 -1.40
N PHE A 201 -9.30 6.14 -2.45
CA PHE A 201 -8.91 4.73 -2.37
C PHE A 201 -7.47 4.56 -1.88
N ALA A 202 -6.51 5.23 -2.52
CA ALA A 202 -5.11 5.14 -2.12
C ALA A 202 -4.91 5.61 -0.67
N HIS A 203 -5.50 6.75 -0.29
CA HIS A 203 -5.40 7.30 1.07
C HIS A 203 -5.98 6.34 2.13
N SER A 204 -7.01 5.56 1.80
CA SER A 204 -7.57 4.57 2.73
C SER A 204 -6.61 3.45 3.12
N TRP A 205 -5.57 3.20 2.30
CA TRP A 205 -4.54 2.18 2.53
C TRP A 205 -3.29 2.72 3.25
N VAL A 206 -3.35 3.95 3.77
CA VAL A 206 -2.30 4.53 4.60
C VAL A 206 -2.44 4.00 6.01
N LEU A 207 -1.33 3.56 6.61
CA LEU A 207 -1.28 3.16 8.00
C LEU A 207 -1.18 4.44 8.87
N PRO A 208 -2.26 4.79 9.61
CA PRO A 208 -2.27 5.99 10.41
C PRO A 208 -1.38 5.85 11.65
N ALA A 209 -0.85 6.97 12.12
CA ALA A 209 -0.18 7.04 13.40
C ALA A 209 -1.16 6.95 14.56
N LYS A 210 -0.75 6.29 15.64
CA LYS A 210 -1.54 6.24 16.87
C LYS A 210 -1.33 7.46 17.74
N SER A 211 -0.10 7.94 17.79
CA SER A 211 0.28 9.14 18.54
C SER A 211 1.56 9.74 17.96
N CYS A 212 1.88 10.97 18.36
CA CYS A 212 3.07 11.66 17.90
C CYS A 212 4.38 11.11 18.48
N ARG A 213 4.30 10.19 19.45
CA ARG A 213 5.46 9.56 20.10
C ARG A 213 5.92 8.28 19.39
N GLU A 214 5.24 7.92 18.30
CA GLU A 214 5.53 6.72 17.55
C GLU A 214 6.81 6.90 16.70
N ALA A 215 7.67 5.88 16.69
CA ALA A 215 8.93 5.89 15.94
C ALA A 215 8.74 5.90 14.40
N SER A 216 7.51 5.76 13.91
CA SER A 216 7.21 5.74 12.47
C SER A 216 7.34 7.12 11.80
N GLU A 217 7.37 8.21 12.60
CA GLU A 217 7.34 9.61 12.15
C GLU A 217 6.14 9.94 11.27
N CYS A 218 5.10 9.10 11.29
CA CYS A 218 3.81 9.40 10.69
C CYS A 218 3.04 10.31 11.64
N TYR A 219 2.42 11.36 11.11
CA TYR A 219 1.66 12.35 11.89
C TYR A 219 0.23 12.52 11.37
N MET A 220 -0.29 11.50 10.68
CA MET A 220 -1.62 11.52 10.08
C MET A 220 -2.48 10.40 10.65
N ARG A 221 -3.78 10.68 10.71
CA ARG A 221 -4.84 9.74 11.04
C ARG A 221 -5.90 9.74 9.96
N LEU A 222 -6.68 8.66 9.93
CA LEU A 222 -7.88 8.54 9.11
C LEU A 222 -9.10 8.89 9.97
N GLU A 223 -9.92 9.84 9.53
CA GLU A 223 -11.13 10.24 10.26
C GLU A 223 -12.30 10.53 9.31
N SER A 224 -13.51 10.49 9.88
CA SER A 224 -14.71 11.01 9.23
C SER A 224 -14.74 12.54 9.40
N VAL A 225 -15.01 13.26 8.31
CA VAL A 225 -15.04 14.73 8.31
C VAL A 225 -16.46 15.24 8.07
N LYS A 226 -16.82 16.34 8.73
CA LYS A 226 -18.10 17.01 8.51
C LYS A 226 -18.04 17.77 7.19
N LEU A 227 -19.14 17.72 6.43
CA LEU A 227 -19.34 18.59 5.27
C LEU A 227 -19.80 19.97 5.75
N GLU A 228 -19.02 21.01 5.46
CA GLU A 228 -19.37 22.40 5.84
C GLU A 228 -20.43 23.02 4.92
N LYS A 229 -20.61 22.47 3.72
CA LYS A 229 -21.66 22.85 2.79
C LYS A 229 -23.03 22.43 3.36
N GLN A 230 -24.00 23.34 3.33
CA GLN A 230 -25.39 23.01 3.65
C GLN A 230 -25.97 22.08 2.57
N VAL A 231 -26.51 20.94 3.00
CA VAL A 231 -27.13 19.94 2.11
C VAL A 231 -28.57 19.72 2.54
N ARG A 232 -29.46 19.61 1.54
CA ARG A 232 -30.85 19.18 1.74
C ARG A 232 -31.03 17.78 1.19
N VAL A 233 -31.41 16.84 2.05
CA VAL A 233 -31.74 15.46 1.67
C VAL A 233 -33.23 15.26 1.87
N ALA A 234 -33.93 14.79 0.83
CA ALA A 234 -35.39 14.67 0.83
C ALA A 234 -36.16 15.96 1.23
N GLY A 235 -35.57 17.14 0.97
CA GLY A 235 -36.17 18.44 1.31
C GLY A 235 -35.83 18.99 2.69
N GLU A 236 -35.13 18.23 3.53
CA GLU A 236 -34.79 18.62 4.91
C GLU A 236 -33.31 19.00 5.05
N GLU A 237 -33.02 20.05 5.83
CA GLU A 237 -31.65 20.47 6.10
C GLU A 237 -30.91 19.44 6.95
N SER A 238 -29.76 19.01 6.42
CA SER A 238 -29.00 17.90 6.98
C SER A 238 -27.56 18.29 7.24
N LYS A 239 -26.99 17.70 8.28
CA LYS A 239 -25.53 17.65 8.49
C LYS A 239 -25.00 16.33 7.94
N CYS A 240 -23.85 16.38 7.28
CA CYS A 240 -23.29 15.20 6.64
C CYS A 240 -21.87 14.91 7.11
N TYR A 241 -21.53 13.62 7.22
CA TYR A 241 -20.24 13.12 7.68
C TYR A 241 -19.70 12.10 6.67
N SER A 242 -18.40 12.14 6.41
CA SER A 242 -17.80 11.27 5.41
C SER A 242 -17.79 9.81 5.89
N VAL A 243 -18.35 8.91 5.07
CA VAL A 243 -18.33 7.47 5.32
C VAL A 243 -17.09 6.80 4.74
N GLU A 244 -16.37 7.52 3.89
CA GLU A 244 -15.02 7.17 3.46
C GLU A 244 -14.05 8.00 4.33
N PRO A 245 -13.02 7.38 4.92
CA PRO A 245 -12.09 8.10 5.80
C PRO A 245 -11.22 9.08 4.99
N VAL A 246 -10.90 10.22 5.61
CA VAL A 246 -10.06 11.27 5.03
C VAL A 246 -8.80 11.45 5.88
N LEU A 247 -7.64 11.63 5.24
CA LEU A 247 -6.39 11.85 5.95
C LEU A 247 -6.35 13.23 6.58
N ARG A 248 -6.04 13.25 7.87
CA ARG A 248 -5.98 14.44 8.71
C ARG A 248 -4.73 14.38 9.57
N CYS A 249 -4.18 15.55 9.88
CA CYS A 249 -3.04 15.59 10.80
C CYS A 249 -3.50 15.24 12.21
N LEU A 250 -2.61 14.68 13.01
CA LEU A 250 -2.86 14.48 14.43
C LEU A 250 -3.15 15.83 15.14
N PRO A 251 -3.90 15.83 16.24
CA PRO A 251 -4.03 17.00 17.10
C PRO A 251 -2.67 17.58 17.50
N GLY A 252 -2.52 18.90 17.45
CA GLY A 252 -1.23 19.56 17.69
C GLY A 252 -0.30 19.66 16.46
N CYS A 253 -0.75 19.13 15.31
CA CYS A 253 -0.08 19.28 14.02
C CYS A 253 -0.88 20.15 13.06
N GLN A 254 -0.17 20.79 12.12
CA GLN A 254 -0.76 21.57 11.03
C GLN A 254 -0.41 20.93 9.69
N SER A 255 -1.37 20.94 8.76
CA SER A 255 -1.12 20.50 7.39
C SER A 255 -0.21 21.49 6.67
N VAL A 256 0.85 20.98 6.04
CA VAL A 256 1.74 21.77 5.18
C VAL A 256 1.50 21.52 3.70
N ARG A 257 0.88 20.39 3.37
CA ARG A 257 0.44 20.06 2.01
C ARG A 257 -0.89 19.33 2.07
N THR A 258 -1.80 19.69 1.17
CA THR A 258 -3.12 19.09 1.05
C THR A 258 -3.44 18.77 -0.41
N THR A 259 -4.44 17.94 -0.62
CA THR A 259 -5.03 17.64 -1.93
C THR A 259 -6.54 17.51 -1.77
N SER A 260 -7.28 17.53 -2.87
CA SER A 260 -8.74 17.35 -2.85
C SER A 260 -9.12 15.92 -3.19
N VAL A 261 -9.99 15.32 -2.39
CA VAL A 261 -10.55 13.98 -2.61
C VAL A 261 -12.06 14.05 -2.68
N THR A 262 -12.66 13.35 -3.63
CA THR A 262 -14.13 13.19 -3.65
C THR A 262 -14.50 11.99 -2.80
N VAL A 263 -15.26 12.21 -1.72
CA VAL A 263 -15.67 11.15 -0.79
C VAL A 263 -17.18 11.07 -0.65
N GLY A 264 -17.64 9.91 -0.20
CA GLY A 264 -19.04 9.68 0.14
C GLY A 264 -19.38 10.26 1.50
N TYR A 265 -20.57 10.86 1.62
CA TYR A 265 -21.11 11.39 2.86
C TYR A 265 -22.46 10.75 3.19
N HIS A 266 -22.67 10.49 4.47
CA HIS A 266 -23.96 10.16 5.04
C HIS A 266 -24.53 11.39 5.74
N CYS A 267 -25.79 11.70 5.48
CA CYS A 267 -26.47 12.88 5.95
C CYS A 267 -27.59 12.49 6.92
N VAL A 268 -27.73 13.28 7.98
CA VAL A 268 -28.78 13.16 8.98
C VAL A 268 -29.40 14.54 9.24
N PRO A 269 -30.69 14.61 9.64
CA PRO A 269 -31.31 15.87 10.03
C PRO A 269 -30.47 16.65 11.05
N LEU A 270 -30.48 17.98 10.98
CA LEU A 270 -29.65 18.84 11.84
C LEU A 270 -29.84 18.56 13.34
N GLU A 271 -31.08 18.29 13.75
CA GLU A 271 -31.48 18.04 15.14
C GLU A 271 -31.05 16.66 15.66
N SER A 272 -30.56 15.77 14.80
CA SER A 272 -30.12 14.44 15.21
C SER A 272 -28.88 14.50 16.11
N ASN A 273 -28.84 13.68 17.17
CA ASN A 273 -27.72 13.62 18.12
C ASN A 273 -26.53 12.78 17.61
N MET A 274 -26.07 13.04 16.38
CA MET A 274 -24.89 12.35 15.79
C MET A 274 -23.54 12.83 16.32
N ASN A 275 -23.51 13.87 17.17
CA ASN A 275 -22.27 14.37 17.79
C ASN A 275 -21.77 13.44 18.92
N ARG A 276 -22.49 12.37 19.23
CA ARG A 276 -22.09 11.37 20.23
C ARG A 276 -21.05 10.41 19.61
N PRO A 277 -19.97 10.04 20.32
CA PRO A 277 -18.94 9.12 19.84
C PRO A 277 -19.51 7.82 19.25
N ASP A 278 -20.60 7.31 19.83
CA ASP A 278 -21.27 6.08 19.40
C ASP A 278 -21.88 6.20 17.99
N GLY A 279 -22.38 7.38 17.60
CA GLY A 279 -22.94 7.61 16.26
C GLY A 279 -21.88 7.68 15.16
N LEU A 280 -20.69 8.20 15.49
CA LEU A 280 -19.53 8.23 14.60
C LEU A 280 -18.78 6.91 14.53
N SER A 281 -18.90 6.04 15.55
CA SER A 281 -18.22 4.75 15.58
C SER A 281 -18.61 3.81 14.43
N SER A 282 -19.86 3.91 13.94
CA SER A 282 -20.40 3.12 12.82
C SER A 282 -20.51 3.92 11.51
N ILE A 283 -19.94 5.13 11.43
CA ILE A 283 -20.14 6.00 10.26
C ILE A 283 -19.65 5.36 8.95
N PHE A 284 -18.59 4.57 9.02
CA PHE A 284 -17.99 3.89 7.87
C PHE A 284 -18.86 2.78 7.27
N GLU A 285 -19.91 2.36 7.99
CA GLU A 285 -20.89 1.36 7.54
C GLU A 285 -22.14 1.99 6.92
N LYS A 286 -22.31 3.31 7.04
CA LYS A 286 -23.52 4.00 6.56
C LYS A 286 -23.57 4.13 5.04
N SER A 287 -24.79 4.32 4.52
CA SER A 287 -25.04 4.59 3.12
C SER A 287 -24.45 5.94 2.70
N ILE A 288 -24.22 6.09 1.40
CA ILE A 288 -23.78 7.36 0.82
C ILE A 288 -25.01 8.06 0.27
N ASP A 289 -25.30 9.23 0.81
CA ASP A 289 -26.43 10.06 0.36
C ASP A 289 -25.95 11.09 -0.66
N VAL A 290 -24.75 11.65 -0.46
CA VAL A 290 -24.12 12.61 -1.38
C VAL A 290 -22.62 12.34 -1.52
N ARG A 291 -22.04 12.82 -2.63
CA ARG A 291 -20.59 12.80 -2.86
C ARG A 291 -20.09 14.21 -3.06
N GLU A 292 -19.13 14.61 -2.26
CA GLU A 292 -18.60 15.96 -2.24
C GLU A 292 -17.08 15.91 -2.05
N THR A 293 -16.43 17.04 -2.32
CA THR A 293 -14.98 17.19 -2.15
C THR A 293 -14.63 17.47 -0.69
N ALA A 294 -13.66 16.73 -0.16
CA ALA A 294 -12.99 17.00 1.09
C ALA A 294 -11.53 17.37 0.80
N GLU A 295 -10.99 18.31 1.57
CA GLU A 295 -9.54 18.46 1.66
C GLU A 295 -8.95 17.21 2.34
N SER A 296 -7.80 16.71 1.91
CA SER A 296 -7.07 15.60 2.52
C SER A 296 -5.62 16.02 2.73
N HIS A 297 -5.05 15.74 3.90
CA HIS A 297 -3.68 16.15 4.22
C HIS A 297 -2.68 15.14 3.64
N LEU A 298 -1.56 15.65 3.13
CA LEU A 298 -0.46 14.87 2.55
C LEU A 298 0.84 15.01 3.33
N ALA A 299 0.99 16.08 4.09
CA ALA A 299 2.14 16.27 4.97
C ALA A 299 1.74 17.13 6.16
N CYS A 300 2.31 16.83 7.32
CA CYS A 300 2.01 17.49 8.57
C CYS A 300 3.29 18.00 9.23
N ARG A 301 3.18 19.13 9.93
CA ARG A 301 4.21 19.66 10.80
C ARG A 301 3.65 19.78 12.21
N CYS A 302 4.31 19.17 13.17
CA CYS A 302 3.84 19.09 14.55
C CYS A 302 4.65 20.00 15.47
N THR A 303 4.01 20.50 16.54
CA THR A 303 4.73 21.18 17.62
C THR A 303 5.40 20.14 18.53
N PRO A 304 6.38 20.55 19.36
CA PRO A 304 6.96 19.65 20.38
C PRO A 304 5.95 19.10 21.40
N GLN A 305 4.75 19.69 21.46
CA GLN A 305 3.68 19.33 22.39
C GLN A 305 2.67 18.36 21.78
N CYS A 306 2.96 17.79 20.61
CA CYS A 306 2.14 16.77 19.98
C CYS A 306 1.96 15.59 20.95
N ALA A 307 0.78 15.49 21.54
CA ALA A 307 0.42 14.56 22.61
C ALA A 307 -0.76 13.71 22.18
#